data_AF-W1XNF0-F1
#
_entry.id   AF-W1XNF0-F1
#
_cell.length_a   1.000
_cell.length_b   1.000
_cell.length_c   1.000
_cell.angle_alpha   90.00
_cell.angle_beta   90.00
_cell.angle_gamma   90.00
#
_symmetry.space_group_name_H-M   'P 1'
#
loop_
_entity.id
_entity.type
_entity.pdbx_description
1 polymer ?
#
loop_
_entity_poly.entity_id
_entity_poly.type
_entity_poly.pdbx_seq_one_letter_code
_entity_poly.pdbx_strand_id
1 'polypeptide(L)'
;VLFRSEEGMAVNMAVVVPSGVVGFITDVYPHSARVQTILDPRSAIGILVQRPESRLSGVVKGNGNTPRTPSMVNIARDGDVLVGDKLITSG
;
A
#
# COMPACT_ATOMS: atom_id res chain seq x y z
N VAL A 1 5.79 -13.89 7.60
CA VAL A 1 5.94 -13.23 8.91
C VAL A 1 4.76 -13.67 9.76
N LEU A 2 4.99 -14.41 10.84
CA LEU A 2 3.95 -14.83 11.78
C LEU A 2 4.08 -13.93 13.01
N PHE A 3 3.00 -13.27 13.40
CA PHE A 3 2.96 -12.40 14.57
C PHE A 3 1.73 -12.80 15.40
N ARG A 4 1.83 -12.75 16.73
CA ARG A 4 0.74 -13.07 17.66
C ARG A 4 -0.01 -11.79 18.08
N SER A 5 -1.29 -11.91 18.43
CA SER A 5 -2.07 -10.77 18.98
C SER A 5 -1.42 -10.17 20.24
N GLU A 6 -0.84 -11.01 21.09
CA GLU A 6 -0.14 -10.63 22.32
C GLU A 6 1.21 -9.94 22.06
N GLU A 7 1.75 -10.02 20.83
CA GLU A 7 3.00 -9.37 20.43
C GLU A 7 2.78 -7.93 19.91
N GLY A 8 1.61 -7.34 20.21
CA GLY A 8 1.31 -5.95 19.89
C GLY A 8 0.78 -5.72 18.48
N MET A 9 0.26 -6.76 17.81
CA MET A 9 -0.43 -6.57 16.53
C MET A 9 -1.70 -5.77 16.70
N ALA A 10 -1.90 -4.78 15.84
CA ALA A 10 -3.11 -3.99 15.79
C ALA A 10 -3.68 -3.91 14.38
N VAL A 11 -5.00 -3.76 14.30
CA VAL A 11 -5.69 -3.38 13.06
C VAL A 11 -5.10 -2.07 12.53
N ASN A 12 -4.99 -1.96 11.21
CA ASN A 12 -4.35 -0.87 10.47
C ASN A 12 -2.82 -0.81 10.55
N MET A 13 -2.14 -1.77 11.19
CA MET A 13 -0.68 -1.86 11.06
C MET A 13 -0.26 -2.26 9.64
N ALA A 14 0.77 -1.60 9.12
CA ALA A 14 1.36 -1.90 7.82
C ALA A 14 2.09 -3.24 7.84
N VAL A 15 1.96 -4.01 6.77
CA VAL A 15 2.67 -5.27 6.55
C VAL A 15 3.68 -5.07 5.43
N VAL A 16 4.96 -5.19 5.77
CA VAL A 16 6.08 -4.95 4.85
C VAL A 16 7.00 -6.17 4.77
N VAL A 17 7.64 -6.32 3.62
CA VAL A 17 8.73 -7.26 3.36
C VAL A 17 9.91 -6.49 2.76
N PRO A 18 11.12 -7.07 2.65
CA PRO A 18 12.28 -6.34 2.10
C PRO A 18 12.05 -5.75 0.70
N SER A 19 11.20 -6.38 -0.12
CA SER A 19 10.86 -5.88 -1.46
C SER A 19 9.78 -4.79 -1.48
N GLY A 20 9.17 -4.46 -0.34
CA GLY A 20 8.18 -3.38 -0.22
C GLY A 20 6.93 -3.74 0.59
N VAL A 21 5.90 -2.91 0.42
CA VAL A 21 4.63 -3.02 1.14
C VAL A 21 3.78 -4.15 0.56
N VAL A 22 3.22 -4.97 1.45
CA VAL A 22 2.27 -6.04 1.08
C VAL A 22 0.83 -5.57 1.28
N GLY A 23 0.56 -4.80 2.33
CA GLY A 23 -0.79 -4.40 2.71
C GLY A 23 -0.87 -3.92 4.16
N PHE A 24 -2.03 -4.09 4.78
CA PHE A 24 -2.25 -3.75 6.18
C PHE A 24 -3.15 -4.80 6.87
N ILE A 25 -3.09 -4.85 8.20
CA ILE A 25 -3.89 -5.80 8.99
C ILE A 25 -5.33 -5.31 9.10
N THR A 26 -6.29 -6.17 8.77
CA THR A 26 -7.74 -5.90 8.93
C THR A 26 -8.33 -6.56 10.16
N ASP A 27 -7.83 -7.73 10.54
CA ASP A 27 -8.32 -8.52 11.66
C ASP A 27 -7.13 -9.13 12.40
N VAL A 28 -7.22 -9.18 13.73
CA VAL A 28 -6.25 -9.85 14.59
C VAL A 28 -6.95 -10.98 15.33
N TYR A 29 -6.34 -12.16 15.31
CA TYR A 29 -6.76 -13.38 15.99
C TYR A 29 -5.66 -13.81 16.98
N PRO A 30 -5.94 -14.75 17.92
CA PRO A 30 -4.97 -15.13 18.94
C PRO A 30 -3.56 -15.45 18.40
N HIS A 31 -3.48 -16.16 17.28
CA HIS A 31 -2.21 -16.63 16.68
C HIS A 31 -2.05 -16.28 15.20
N SER A 32 -2.87 -15.37 14.68
CA SER A 32 -2.81 -14.99 13.27
C SER A 32 -3.43 -13.62 13.05
N ALA A 33 -3.20 -13.04 11.87
CA ALA A 33 -3.87 -11.83 11.44
C ALA A 33 -4.29 -11.97 9.98
N ARG A 34 -5.38 -11.30 9.63
CA ARG A 34 -5.79 -11.14 8.23
C ARG A 34 -5.13 -9.89 7.67
N VAL A 35 -4.52 -10.03 6.50
CA VAL A 35 -3.90 -8.92 5.76
C VAL A 35 -4.70 -8.64 4.51
N GLN A 36 -5.09 -7.39 4.34
CA GLN A 36 -5.64 -6.91 3.08
C GLN A 36 -4.50 -6.37 2.22
N THR A 37 -4.29 -7.01 1.07
CA THR A 37 -3.12 -6.74 0.22
C THR A 37 -3.29 -5.49 -0.62
N ILE A 38 -2.19 -4.91 -1.10
CA ILE A 38 -2.21 -3.76 -2.01
C ILE A 38 -2.97 -4.04 -3.33
N LEU A 39 -3.14 -5.32 -3.68
CA LEU A 39 -3.82 -5.77 -4.88
C LEU A 39 -5.33 -5.91 -4.70
N ASP A 40 -5.81 -5.95 -3.45
CA ASP A 40 -7.24 -6.04 -3.18
C ASP A 40 -7.96 -4.78 -3.72
N PRO A 41 -9.05 -4.90 -4.47
CA PRO A 41 -9.76 -3.75 -5.06
C PRO A 41 -10.31 -2.74 -4.05
N ARG A 42 -10.44 -3.17 -2.79
CA ARG A 42 -10.88 -2.34 -1.67
C ARG A 42 -9.71 -1.64 -0.98
N SER A 43 -8.47 -1.97 -1.33
CA SER A 43 -7.28 -1.33 -0.78
C SER A 43 -7.02 0.02 -1.41
N ALA A 44 -6.65 0.98 -0.58
CA ALA A 44 -6.21 2.31 -0.98
C ALA A 44 -5.01 2.70 -0.10
N ILE A 45 -3.85 2.91 -0.72
CA ILE A 45 -2.61 3.25 -0.01
C ILE A 45 -2.11 4.60 -0.51
N GLY A 46 -1.93 5.54 0.40
CA GLY A 46 -1.33 6.83 0.11
C GLY A 46 0.14 6.68 -0.27
N ILE A 47 0.54 7.31 -1.37
CA ILE A 47 1.90 7.25 -1.89
C ILE A 47 2.44 8.61 -2.30
N LEU A 48 3.77 8.69 -2.38
CA LEU A 48 4.55 9.80 -2.92
C LEU A 48 5.45 9.29 -4.04
N VAL A 49 5.62 10.10 -5.08
CA VAL A 49 6.65 9.88 -6.10
C VAL A 49 8.00 10.28 -5.50
N GLN A 50 8.93 9.33 -5.41
CA GLN A 50 10.29 9.54 -4.88
C GLN A 50 11.23 10.02 -5.99
N ARG A 51 10.92 11.19 -6.54
CA ARG A 51 11.79 11.92 -7.46
C ARG A 51 12.08 13.30 -6.88
N PRO A 52 13.33 13.78 -6.82
CA PRO A 52 13.69 15.00 -6.07
C PRO A 52 12.88 16.24 -6.43
N GLU A 53 12.56 16.42 -7.71
CA GLU A 53 11.79 17.52 -8.27
C GLU A 53 10.26 17.33 -8.18
N SER A 54 9.81 16.13 -7.80
CA SER A 54 8.39 15.82 -7.69
C SER A 54 7.87 16.02 -6.26
N ARG A 55 6.71 16.66 -6.15
CA ARG A 55 5.92 16.75 -4.90
C ARG A 55 4.61 15.98 -5.01
N LEU A 56 4.53 15.08 -5.99
CA LEU A 56 3.30 14.43 -6.35
C LEU A 56 2.94 13.35 -5.34
N SER A 57 1.73 13.45 -4.80
CA SER A 57 1.08 12.42 -4.01
C SER A 57 -0.06 11.79 -4.81
N GLY A 58 -0.36 10.54 -4.49
CA GLY A 58 -1.53 9.86 -5.03
C GLY A 58 -1.96 8.69 -4.16
N VAL A 59 -2.86 7.89 -4.69
CA VAL A 59 -3.33 6.67 -4.03
C VAL A 59 -3.11 5.50 -4.97
N VAL A 60 -2.47 4.43 -4.48
CA VAL A 60 -2.48 3.14 -5.17
C VAL A 60 -3.72 2.37 -4.75
N LYS A 61 -4.53 1.97 -5.72
CA LYS A 61 -5.74 1.16 -5.52
C LYS A 61 -5.61 -0.18 -6.23
N GLY A 62 -6.01 -1.26 -5.58
CA GLY A 62 -6.14 -2.55 -6.25
C GLY A 62 -7.18 -2.50 -7.37
N ASN A 63 -7.04 -3.38 -8.36
CA ASN A 63 -7.91 -3.41 -9.52
C ASN A 63 -8.58 -4.79 -9.66
N GLY A 64 -9.89 -4.86 -9.47
CA GLY A 64 -10.64 -6.13 -9.51
C GLY A 64 -10.73 -6.76 -10.90
N ASN A 65 -10.62 -5.94 -11.96
CA ASN A 65 -10.63 -6.43 -13.34
C ASN A 65 -9.26 -6.95 -13.76
N THR A 66 -8.19 -6.38 -13.20
CA THR A 66 -6.80 -6.77 -13.45
C THR A 66 -6.03 -6.90 -12.14
N PRO A 67 -6.21 -8.02 -11.39
CA PRO A 67 -5.75 -8.15 -10.01
C PRO A 67 -4.24 -8.01 -9.76
N ARG A 68 -3.41 -8.12 -10.80
CA ARG A 68 -1.94 -7.99 -10.70
C ARG A 68 -1.42 -6.61 -11.08
N THR A 69 -2.29 -5.71 -11.52
CA THR A 69 -1.92 -4.36 -11.98
C THR A 69 -2.75 -3.34 -11.20
N PRO A 70 -2.34 -2.99 -9.97
CA PRO A 70 -2.98 -1.91 -9.23
C PRO A 70 -2.81 -0.59 -10.00
N SER A 71 -3.69 0.35 -9.74
CA SER A 71 -3.74 1.63 -10.46
C SER A 71 -3.47 2.78 -9.51
N MET A 72 -2.62 3.71 -9.93
CA MET A 72 -2.45 4.98 -9.24
C MET A 72 -3.61 5.91 -9.64
N VAL A 73 -4.30 6.44 -8.64
CA VAL A 73 -5.47 7.31 -8.78
C VAL A 73 -5.32 8.54 -7.90
N ASN A 74 -6.25 9.49 -8.02
CA ASN A 74 -6.24 10.76 -7.29
C ASN A 74 -4.96 11.56 -7.51
N ILE A 75 -4.46 11.56 -8.74
CA ILE A 75 -3.31 12.35 -9.16
C ILE A 75 -3.78 13.75 -9.56
N ALA A 76 -3.02 14.78 -9.21
CA ALA A 76 -3.23 16.14 -9.70
C ALA A 76 -3.24 16.16 -11.24
N ARG A 77 -4.03 17.05 -11.85
CA ARG A 77 -4.16 17.11 -13.32
C ARG A 77 -2.86 17.49 -14.02
N ASP A 78 -2.06 18.30 -13.36
CA ASP A 78 -0.71 18.73 -13.72
C ASP A 78 0.38 17.84 -13.08
N GLY A 79 0.00 16.71 -12.49
CA GLY A 79 0.90 15.78 -11.86
C GLY A 79 1.80 15.06 -12.87
N ASP A 80 3.09 15.07 -12.61
CA ASP A 80 4.11 14.43 -13.44
C ASP A 80 4.55 13.08 -12.85
N VAL A 81 4.17 11.98 -13.52
CA VAL A 81 4.61 10.60 -13.23
C VAL A 81 5.31 10.06 -14.47
N LEU A 82 6.55 9.58 -14.29
CA LEU A 82 7.37 9.04 -15.36
C LEU A 82 7.58 7.53 -15.14
N VAL A 83 7.71 6.79 -16.24
CA VAL A 83 8.05 5.37 -16.17
C VAL A 83 9.41 5.21 -15.50
N GLY A 84 9.48 4.37 -14.47
CA GLY A 84 10.68 4.15 -13.66
C GLY A 84 10.68 4.93 -12.35
N ASP A 85 9.70 5.81 -12.11
CA ASP A 85 9.53 6.46 -10.81
C ASP A 85 9.35 5.43 -9.69
N LYS A 86 10.05 5.66 -8.59
CA LYS A 86 9.83 4.92 -7.35
C LYS A 86 8.66 5.55 -6.60
N LEU A 87 7.74 4.71 -6.16
CA LEU A 87 6.61 5.11 -5.32
C LEU A 87 6.86 4.64 -3.89
N ILE A 88 6.72 5.53 -2.92
CA ILE A 88 6.89 5.23 -1.49
C ILE A 88 5.59 5.55 -0.74
N THR A 89 5.34 4.92 0.40
CA THR A 89 4.17 5.26 1.24
C THR A 89 4.32 6.67 1.81
N SER A 90 3.20 7.39 1.93
CA SER A 90 3.20 8.78 2.39
C SER A 90 3.16 8.97 3.91
N GLY A 91 3.07 7.89 4.68
CA GLY A 91 3.00 7.88 6.14
C GLY A 91 3.50 6.58 6.73
#